data_AF-A7NS09-F1
#
_entry.id   AF-A7NS09-F1
#
_cell.length_a   1.000
_cell.length_b   1.000
_cell.length_c   1.000
_cell.angle_alpha   90.00
_cell.angle_beta   90.00
_cell.angle_gamma   90.00
#
_symmetry.space_group_name_H-M   'P 1'
#
loop_
_entity.id
_entity.type
_entity.pdbx_description
1 polymer ?
#
loop_
_entity_poly.entity_id
_entity_poly.type
_entity_poly.pdbx_seq_one_letter_code
_entity_poly.pdbx_strand_id
1 'polypeptide(L)'
;MRRHAVIQAPYSPTAVVREVRAAPAQSIRLYWMLFTVSMLVFSTLLVALTALLLTPSTSLTPLEAEIIRAAVESRLDETFDDPLIEVTPGVFVRSSNIRGFRLNGKVYYYYIEGERNFDPLSRGAVDHNDVDVVLRDLTGSQPLVVYRLRT
;
A
#
# COMPACT_ATOMS: atom_id res chain seq x y z
N MET A 1 58.66 9.85 87.78
CA MET A 1 58.69 10.08 86.31
C MET A 1 57.48 9.39 85.68
N ARG A 2 56.62 10.16 85.00
CA ARG A 2 55.35 9.71 84.40
C ARG A 2 55.60 8.78 83.20
N ARG A 3 54.91 7.63 83.15
CA ARG A 3 54.84 6.78 81.95
C ARG A 3 53.80 7.38 81.00
N HIS A 4 54.24 7.79 79.80
CA HIS A 4 53.33 8.16 78.72
C HIS A 4 52.74 6.89 78.11
N ALA A 5 51.41 6.74 78.18
CA ALA A 5 50.69 5.71 77.46
C ALA A 5 50.62 6.10 75.99
N VAL A 6 51.27 5.31 75.12
CA VAL A 6 51.12 5.41 73.66
C VAL A 6 49.85 4.65 73.30
N ILE A 7 48.82 5.36 72.85
CA ILE A 7 47.61 4.77 72.29
C ILE A 7 47.92 4.39 70.84
N GLN A 8 48.16 3.12 70.57
CA GLN A 8 48.17 2.57 69.21
C GLN A 8 46.72 2.27 68.81
N ALA A 9 46.16 3.07 67.91
CA ALA A 9 44.94 2.69 67.20
C ALA A 9 45.28 1.59 66.17
N PRO A 10 44.52 0.48 66.11
CA PRO A 10 44.77 -0.54 65.10
C PRO A 10 44.37 0.01 63.73
N TYR A 11 45.36 0.19 62.86
CA TYR A 11 45.14 0.33 61.42
C TYR A 11 44.38 -0.92 60.97
N SER A 12 43.14 -0.76 60.47
CA SER A 12 42.38 -1.83 59.84
C SER A 12 42.57 -1.71 58.32
N PRO A 13 43.50 -2.45 57.70
CA PRO A 13 43.59 -2.46 56.26
C PRO A 13 42.57 -3.48 55.76
N THR A 14 41.56 -3.00 55.03
CA THR A 14 40.87 -3.67 53.91
C THR A 14 39.40 -3.27 53.86
N ALA A 15 39.12 -2.02 53.49
CA ALA A 15 37.94 -1.78 52.69
C ALA A 15 38.25 -2.28 51.28
N VAL A 16 37.91 -3.54 50.99
CA VAL A 16 37.98 -4.07 49.62
C VAL A 16 36.88 -3.37 48.84
N VAL A 17 37.24 -2.32 48.10
CA VAL A 17 36.37 -1.74 47.08
C VAL A 17 36.13 -2.82 46.04
N ARG A 18 35.01 -3.53 46.17
CA ARG A 18 34.56 -4.48 45.16
C ARG A 18 34.07 -3.66 43.98
N GLU A 19 34.99 -3.34 43.07
CA GLU A 19 34.63 -2.86 41.74
C GLU A 19 33.77 -3.93 41.07
N VAL A 20 32.46 -3.71 41.09
CA VAL A 20 31.55 -4.44 40.22
C VAL A 20 31.92 -4.00 38.81
N ARG A 21 32.78 -4.76 38.14
CA ARG A 21 33.01 -4.63 36.70
C ARG A 21 31.66 -4.88 36.02
N ALA A 22 30.90 -3.82 35.81
CA ALA A 22 29.79 -3.82 34.89
C ALA A 22 30.37 -4.20 33.53
N ALA A 23 30.05 -5.38 33.01
CA ALA A 23 30.49 -5.83 31.70
C ALA A 23 29.77 -4.97 30.63
N PRO A 24 30.39 -3.92 30.07
CA PRO A 24 29.68 -2.96 29.21
C PRO A 24 29.45 -3.51 27.80
N ALA A 25 30.26 -4.50 27.42
CA ALA A 25 30.29 -5.07 26.07
C ALA A 25 29.10 -6.02 25.81
N GLN A 26 28.58 -6.68 26.84
CA GLN A 26 27.50 -7.66 26.68
C GLN A 26 26.14 -6.97 26.49
N SER A 27 25.91 -5.85 27.18
CA SER A 27 24.69 -5.04 27.03
C SER A 27 24.63 -4.31 25.69
N ILE A 28 25.75 -3.80 25.17
CA ILE A 28 25.82 -3.14 23.86
C ILE A 28 25.53 -4.12 22.72
N ARG A 29 26.10 -5.33 22.76
CA ARG A 29 25.83 -6.35 21.72
C ARG A 29 24.37 -6.80 21.72
N LEU A 30 23.80 -6.99 22.91
CA LEU A 30 22.39 -7.34 23.08
C LEU A 30 21.48 -6.21 22.56
N TYR A 31 21.81 -4.95 22.87
CA TYR A 31 21.09 -3.79 22.36
C TYR A 31 21.09 -3.76 20.82
N TRP A 32 22.25 -3.91 20.18
CA TRP A 32 22.34 -3.91 18.72
C TRP A 32 21.58 -5.08 18.11
N MET A 33 21.66 -6.27 18.70
CA MET A 33 20.87 -7.42 18.25
C MET A 33 19.37 -7.13 18.32
N LEU A 34 18.88 -6.63 19.46
CA LEU A 34 17.47 -6.30 19.66
C LEU A 34 17.00 -5.18 18.72
N PHE A 35 17.85 -4.17 18.51
CA PHE A 35 17.60 -3.07 17.59
C PHE A 35 17.44 -3.57 16.15
N THR A 36 18.33 -4.46 15.71
CA THR A 36 18.31 -5.02 14.35
C THR A 36 17.06 -5.88 14.14
N VAL A 37 16.72 -6.73 15.11
CA VAL A 37 15.49 -7.55 15.07
C VAL A 37 14.25 -6.67 15.05
N SER A 38 14.20 -5.63 15.89
CA SER A 38 13.07 -4.70 15.94
C SER A 38 12.90 -3.97 14.60
N MET A 39 13.99 -3.46 14.02
CA MET A 39 13.98 -2.83 12.70
C MET A 39 13.46 -3.79 11.62
N LEU A 40 13.88 -5.06 11.66
CA LEU A 40 13.41 -6.06 10.71
C LEU A 40 11.89 -6.30 10.85
N VAL A 41 11.39 -6.44 12.09
CA VAL A 41 9.95 -6.58 12.35
C VAL A 41 9.19 -5.34 11.87
N PHE A 42 9.61 -4.13 12.24
CA PHE A 42 8.94 -2.90 11.79
C PHE A 42 8.99 -2.73 10.27
N SER A 43 10.10 -3.09 9.63
CA SER A 43 10.21 -3.04 8.17
C SER A 43 9.26 -4.03 7.50
N THR A 44 9.17 -5.27 7.98
CA THR A 44 8.21 -6.26 7.45
C THR A 44 6.76 -5.82 7.65
N LEU A 45 6.44 -5.22 8.80
CA LEU A 45 5.11 -4.74 9.12
C LEU A 45 4.74 -3.52 8.28
N LEU A 46 5.70 -2.62 8.02
CA LEU A 46 5.53 -1.50 7.09
C LEU A 46 5.26 -1.99 5.68
N VAL A 47 6.06 -2.93 5.16
CA VAL A 47 5.86 -3.52 3.83
C VAL A 47 4.48 -4.19 3.73
N ALA A 48 4.08 -4.97 4.74
CA ALA A 48 2.77 -5.60 4.80
C ALA A 48 1.63 -4.57 4.82
N LEU A 49 1.77 -3.51 5.62
CA LEU A 49 0.79 -2.43 5.69
C LEU A 49 0.67 -1.70 4.35
N THR A 50 1.79 -1.39 3.70
CA THR A 50 1.78 -0.78 2.37
C THR A 50 1.15 -1.70 1.34
N ALA A 51 1.44 -3.00 1.37
CA ALA A 51 0.82 -3.95 0.47
C ALA A 51 -0.70 -3.97 0.65
N LEU A 52 -1.19 -4.01 1.90
CA LEU A 52 -2.62 -4.00 2.20
C LEU A 52 -3.32 -2.70 1.76
N LEU A 53 -2.68 -1.55 1.95
CA LEU A 53 -3.24 -0.25 1.57
C LEU A 53 -3.21 0.00 0.06
N LEU A 54 -2.26 -0.60 -0.66
CA LEU A 54 -2.11 -0.42 -2.11
C LEU A 54 -2.77 -1.53 -2.93
N THR A 55 -3.13 -2.68 -2.34
CA THR A 55 -3.93 -3.69 -3.04
C THR A 55 -5.36 -3.17 -3.23
N PRO A 56 -5.82 -2.94 -4.47
CA PRO A 56 -7.21 -2.58 -4.69
C PRO A 56 -8.11 -3.74 -4.21
N SER A 57 -9.09 -3.41 -3.37
CA SER A 57 -10.12 -4.34 -2.92
C SER A 57 -11.04 -4.71 -4.08
N THR A 58 -10.57 -5.57 -4.99
CA THR A 58 -11.40 -6.08 -6.08
C THR A 58 -12.44 -7.05 -5.50
N SER A 59 -13.72 -6.72 -5.65
CA SER A 59 -14.84 -7.61 -5.26
C SER A 59 -15.06 -8.78 -6.23
N LEU A 60 -14.22 -8.91 -7.25
CA LEU A 60 -14.31 -9.92 -8.30
C LEU A 60 -13.39 -11.11 -8.00
N THR A 61 -13.80 -12.29 -8.47
CA THR A 61 -12.89 -13.42 -8.59
C THR A 61 -11.83 -13.17 -9.68
N PRO A 62 -10.66 -13.85 -9.64
CA PRO A 62 -9.63 -13.68 -10.67
C PRO A 62 -10.14 -13.95 -12.10
N LEU A 63 -11.03 -14.93 -12.26
CA LEU A 63 -11.63 -15.25 -13.55
C LEU A 63 -12.57 -14.13 -14.05
N GLU A 64 -13.38 -13.56 -13.16
CA GLU A 64 -14.24 -12.43 -13.53
C GLU A 64 -13.42 -11.19 -13.90
N ALA A 65 -12.33 -10.92 -13.19
CA ALA A 65 -11.42 -9.84 -13.50
C ALA A 65 -10.80 -10.01 -14.90
N GLU A 66 -10.37 -11.23 -15.26
CA GLU A 66 -9.86 -11.56 -16.60
C GLU A 66 -10.91 -11.33 -17.69
N ILE A 67 -12.14 -11.82 -17.46
CA ILE A 67 -13.24 -11.67 -18.42
C ILE A 67 -13.58 -10.20 -18.65
N ILE A 68 -13.59 -9.38 -17.60
CA ILE A 68 -13.83 -7.94 -17.70
C ILE A 68 -12.67 -7.24 -18.42
N ARG A 69 -11.42 -7.60 -18.11
CA ARG A 69 -10.23 -7.05 -18.79
C ARG A 69 -10.29 -7.32 -20.29
N ALA A 70 -10.45 -8.58 -20.69
CA ALA A 70 -10.55 -8.97 -22.09
C ALA A 70 -11.74 -8.29 -22.80
N ALA A 71 -12.86 -8.08 -22.09
CA ALA A 71 -13.99 -7.34 -22.63
C ALA A 71 -13.66 -5.86 -22.90
N VAL A 72 -12.86 -5.20 -22.06
CA VAL A 72 -12.42 -3.82 -22.32
C VAL A 72 -11.39 -3.79 -23.44
N GLU A 73 -10.38 -4.66 -23.41
CA GLU A 73 -9.33 -4.73 -24.43
C GLU A 73 -9.89 -4.95 -25.83
N SER A 74 -10.80 -5.93 -25.99
CA SER A 74 -11.45 -6.19 -27.30
C SER A 74 -12.21 -4.99 -27.88
N ARG A 75 -12.69 -4.08 -27.03
CA ARG A 75 -13.31 -2.82 -27.46
C ARG A 75 -12.26 -1.80 -27.85
N LEU A 76 -11.19 -1.66 -27.06
CA LEU A 76 -10.09 -0.76 -27.39
C LEU A 76 -9.45 -1.12 -28.74
N ASP A 77 -9.24 -2.41 -28.98
CA ASP A 77 -8.59 -2.98 -30.17
C ASP A 77 -9.51 -3.10 -31.41
N GLU A 78 -10.70 -2.50 -31.40
CA GLU A 78 -11.65 -2.52 -32.54
C GLU A 78 -12.14 -3.90 -32.97
N THR A 79 -11.86 -4.92 -32.16
CA THR A 79 -12.26 -6.29 -32.44
C THR A 79 -13.75 -6.50 -32.13
N PHE A 80 -14.30 -5.65 -31.26
CA PHE A 80 -15.72 -5.62 -30.91
C PHE A 80 -16.47 -4.52 -31.67
N ASP A 81 -17.71 -4.80 -32.08
CA ASP A 81 -18.62 -3.82 -32.70
C ASP A 81 -19.13 -2.82 -31.66
N ASP A 82 -18.28 -1.86 -31.32
CA ASP A 82 -18.56 -0.74 -30.42
C ASP A 82 -18.53 0.57 -31.22
N PRO A 83 -19.71 1.10 -31.58
CA PRO A 83 -19.81 2.18 -32.54
C PRO A 83 -19.16 3.46 -32.00
N LEU A 84 -18.46 4.17 -32.89
CA LEU A 84 -17.98 5.51 -32.62
C LEU A 84 -19.16 6.49 -32.65
N ILE A 85 -19.27 7.32 -31.62
CA ILE A 85 -20.27 8.37 -31.50
C ILE A 85 -19.58 9.71 -31.32
N GLU A 86 -20.15 10.73 -31.95
CA GLU A 86 -19.67 12.10 -31.81
C GLU A 86 -20.15 12.70 -30.48
N VAL A 87 -19.22 13.21 -29.68
CA VAL A 87 -19.51 13.83 -28.36
C VAL A 87 -19.43 15.34 -28.38
N THR A 88 -18.69 15.87 -29.34
CA THR A 88 -18.44 17.28 -29.58
C THR A 88 -17.99 17.37 -31.04
N PRO A 89 -18.23 18.47 -31.77
CA PRO A 89 -17.85 18.58 -33.17
C PRO A 89 -16.42 18.10 -33.45
N GLY A 90 -16.30 17.05 -34.28
CA GLY A 90 -15.03 16.45 -34.68
C GLY A 90 -14.38 15.51 -33.65
N VAL A 91 -15.02 15.24 -32.51
CA VAL A 91 -14.53 14.32 -31.48
C VAL A 91 -15.42 13.09 -31.43
N PHE A 92 -14.86 11.96 -31.85
CA PHE A 92 -15.52 10.66 -31.86
C PHE A 92 -14.92 9.77 -30.78
N VAL A 93 -15.79 9.12 -30.02
CA VAL A 93 -15.40 8.19 -28.96
C VAL A 93 -16.27 6.95 -29.04
N ARG A 94 -15.81 5.84 -28.46
CA ARG A 94 -16.63 4.63 -28.42
C ARG A 94 -17.88 4.83 -27.57
N SER A 95 -18.99 4.23 -28.01
CA SER A 95 -20.25 4.31 -27.28
C SER A 95 -20.12 3.77 -25.86
N SER A 96 -19.37 2.67 -25.69
CA SER A 96 -19.11 2.09 -24.38
C SER A 96 -18.32 2.99 -23.44
N ASN A 97 -17.52 3.93 -23.96
CA ASN A 97 -16.77 4.86 -23.12
C ASN A 97 -17.71 5.86 -22.43
N ILE A 98 -18.88 6.14 -23.00
CA ILE A 98 -19.88 7.05 -22.40
C ILE A 98 -20.95 6.28 -21.65
N ARG A 99 -21.49 5.24 -22.30
CA ARG A 99 -22.69 4.53 -21.84
C ARG A 99 -22.36 3.31 -20.98
N GLY A 100 -21.07 2.97 -20.87
CA GLY A 100 -20.63 1.71 -20.32
C GLY A 100 -20.91 0.55 -21.27
N PHE A 101 -20.45 -0.63 -20.89
CA PHE A 101 -20.77 -1.88 -21.58
C PHE A 101 -21.47 -2.85 -20.62
N ARG A 102 -22.29 -3.73 -21.18
CA ARG A 102 -22.96 -4.77 -20.41
C ARG A 102 -22.19 -6.07 -20.47
N LEU A 103 -21.97 -6.67 -19.30
CA LEU A 103 -21.37 -7.99 -19.16
C LEU A 103 -22.06 -8.72 -18.03
N ASN A 104 -22.53 -9.95 -18.27
CA ASN A 104 -23.24 -10.76 -17.28
C ASN A 104 -24.40 -10.01 -16.57
N GLY A 105 -25.15 -9.21 -17.32
CA GLY A 105 -26.29 -8.43 -16.80
C GLY A 105 -25.93 -7.19 -15.98
N LYS A 106 -24.64 -6.90 -15.77
CA LYS A 106 -24.16 -5.71 -15.07
C LYS A 106 -23.60 -4.69 -16.07
N VAL A 107 -23.69 -3.41 -15.75
CA VAL A 107 -23.09 -2.32 -16.53
C VAL A 107 -21.75 -1.95 -15.91
N TYR A 108 -20.73 -1.90 -16.74
CA TYR A 108 -19.37 -1.52 -16.37
C TYR A 108 -18.95 -0.29 -17.16
N TYR A 109 -18.23 0.60 -16.50
CA TYR A 109 -17.60 1.77 -17.07
C TYR A 109 -16.09 1.64 -16.91
N TYR A 110 -15.33 2.27 -17.80
CA TYR A 110 -13.88 2.20 -17.76
C TYR A 110 -13.25 3.52 -18.18
N TYR A 111 -12.05 3.77 -17.69
CA TYR A 111 -11.22 4.91 -18.07
C TYR A 111 -9.74 4.53 -18.00
N ILE A 112 -8.91 5.25 -18.75
CA ILE A 112 -7.46 5.08 -18.75
C ILE A 112 -6.83 6.27 -18.03
N GLU A 113 -6.03 6.01 -17.00
CA GLU A 113 -5.37 7.07 -16.24
C GLU A 113 -4.38 7.85 -17.10
N GLY A 114 -4.50 9.18 -17.09
CA GLY A 114 -3.66 10.08 -17.90
C GLY A 114 -4.22 10.44 -19.27
N GLU A 115 -5.31 9.79 -19.70
CA GLU A 115 -5.98 10.06 -20.98
C GLU A 115 -7.18 11.01 -20.85
N ARG A 116 -7.62 11.53 -21.99
CA ARG A 116 -8.89 12.26 -22.07
C ARG A 116 -10.05 11.28 -22.11
N ASN A 117 -10.69 11.09 -20.97
CA ASN A 117 -11.80 10.14 -20.82
C ASN A 117 -13.18 10.80 -20.94
N PHE A 118 -14.17 10.02 -21.40
CA PHE A 118 -15.56 10.47 -21.60
C PHE A 118 -16.59 9.68 -20.78
N ASP A 119 -16.12 8.87 -19.85
CA ASP A 119 -16.98 8.13 -18.93
C ASP A 119 -17.68 9.05 -17.91
N PRO A 120 -18.76 8.60 -17.27
CA PRO A 120 -19.52 9.42 -16.33
C PRO A 120 -18.70 10.01 -15.18
N LEU A 121 -17.73 9.26 -14.65
CA LEU A 121 -16.88 9.71 -13.55
C LEU A 121 -15.91 10.81 -14.03
N SER A 122 -15.20 10.59 -15.14
CA SER A 122 -14.25 11.59 -15.68
C SER A 122 -14.93 12.89 -16.14
N ARG A 123 -16.20 12.82 -16.53
CA ARG A 123 -16.99 14.00 -16.90
C ARG A 123 -17.64 14.71 -15.70
N GLY A 124 -17.51 14.17 -14.49
CA GLY A 124 -18.17 14.70 -13.29
C GLY A 124 -19.70 14.52 -13.30
N ALA A 125 -20.23 13.60 -14.10
CA ALA A 125 -21.65 13.26 -14.11
C ALA A 125 -22.03 12.32 -12.96
N VAL A 126 -21.04 11.64 -12.38
CA VAL A 126 -21.16 10.71 -11.25
C VAL A 126 -20.05 11.05 -10.24
N ASP A 127 -20.37 11.00 -8.94
CA ASP A 127 -19.41 11.23 -7.87
C ASP A 127 -18.57 9.98 -7.57
N HIS A 128 -17.35 10.17 -7.06
CA HIS A 128 -16.45 9.07 -6.68
C HIS A 128 -17.03 8.20 -5.55
N ASN A 129 -17.92 8.75 -4.72
CA ASN A 129 -18.59 8.00 -3.66
C ASN A 129 -19.69 7.07 -4.19
N ASP A 130 -20.16 7.30 -5.41
CA ASP A 130 -21.25 6.55 -6.07
C ASP A 130 -20.72 5.44 -6.98
N VAL A 131 -19.41 5.21 -7.00
CA VAL A 131 -18.79 4.14 -7.78
C VAL A 131 -18.19 3.05 -6.91
N ASP A 132 -18.11 1.87 -7.47
CA ASP A 132 -17.34 0.74 -6.94
C ASP A 132 -16.31 0.35 -8.00
N VAL A 133 -15.03 0.60 -7.70
CA VAL A 133 -13.92 0.23 -8.58
C VAL A 133 -13.71 -1.26 -8.46
N VAL A 134 -14.02 -1.98 -9.54
CA VAL A 134 -13.98 -3.44 -9.55
C VAL A 134 -12.66 -3.98 -10.05
N LEU A 135 -11.98 -3.25 -10.93
CA LEU A 135 -10.69 -3.64 -11.48
C LEU A 135 -9.82 -2.39 -11.66
N ARG A 136 -8.58 -2.49 -11.20
CA ARG A 136 -7.52 -1.55 -11.58
C ARG A 136 -6.35 -2.36 -12.09
N ASP A 137 -6.12 -2.25 -13.38
CA ASP A 137 -5.08 -2.98 -14.07
C ASP A 137 -3.86 -2.08 -14.30
N LEU A 138 -2.70 -2.59 -13.93
CA LEU A 138 -1.42 -1.89 -13.98
C LEU A 138 -0.45 -2.56 -14.97
N THR A 139 -0.87 -3.59 -15.71
CA THR A 139 0.02 -4.33 -16.63
C THR A 139 0.27 -3.59 -17.93
N GLY A 140 -0.60 -2.65 -18.30
CA GLY A 140 -0.48 -1.81 -19.50
C GLY A 140 0.49 -0.64 -19.35
N SER A 141 0.69 0.11 -20.44
CA SER A 141 1.49 1.36 -20.44
C SER A 141 0.88 2.45 -19.55
N GLN A 142 -0.44 2.44 -19.41
CA GLN A 142 -1.21 3.31 -18.54
C GLN A 142 -2.19 2.47 -17.73
N PRO A 143 -2.47 2.84 -16.48
CA PRO A 143 -3.46 2.13 -15.66
C PRO A 143 -4.86 2.16 -16.28
N LEU A 144 -5.47 0.98 -16.45
CA LEU A 144 -6.87 0.84 -16.82
C LEU A 144 -7.72 0.67 -15.56
N VAL A 145 -8.74 1.49 -15.40
CA VAL A 145 -9.68 1.39 -14.28
C VAL A 145 -11.05 1.01 -14.80
N VAL A 146 -11.68 0.01 -14.20
CA VAL A 146 -13.05 -0.41 -14.48
C VAL A 146 -13.86 -0.33 -13.19
N TYR A 147 -15.04 0.28 -13.29
CA TYR A 147 -15.94 0.50 -12.18
C TYR A 147 -17.40 0.23 -12.56
N ARG A 148 -18.25 0.14 -11.53
CA ARG A 148 -19.70 0.10 -11.66
C ARG A 148 -20.32 1.19 -10.79
N LEU A 149 -21.55 1.58 -11.11
CA LEU A 149 -22.30 2.48 -10.24
C LEU A 149 -22.83 1.70 -9.04
N ARG A 150 -22.71 2.29 -7.84
CA ARG A 150 -23.33 1.79 -6.63
C ARG A 150 -24.82 2.08 -6.74
N THR A 151 -25.62 1.01 -6.76
CA THR A 151 -27.09 1.11 -6.79
C THR A 151 -27.64 1.05 -5.38
#